data_AF-A0A7Y1ZRK8-F1
#
_entry.id   AF-A0A7Y1ZRK8-F1
#
_cell.length_a   1.000
_cell.length_b   1.000
_cell.length_c   1.000
_cell.angle_alpha   90.00
_cell.angle_beta   90.00
_cell.angle_gamma   90.00
#
_symmetry.space_group_name_H-M   'P 1'
#
loop_
_entity.id
_entity.type
_entity.pdbx_description
1 polymer ?
#
loop_
_entity_poly.entity_id
_entity_poly.type
_entity_poly.pdbx_seq_one_letter_code
_entity_poly.pdbx_strand_id
1 'polypeptide(L)'
;MSLDKETDDLGIYNVENLSIRNSRFTDIQGSVANIYRGGTDESTFGPIVVVEGNQFTNTGLGSRNKTGASLMFHGVQNLRVSDSTWDKSAPLELHLTNGEPITVIENVVMTDTMTIRANSDEFRTDNVRYE
;
A
#
# COMPACT_ATOMS: atom_id res chain seq x y z
N MET A 1 -16.76 -1.79 0.12
CA MET A 1 -16.60 -1.07 1.40
C MET A 1 -15.29 -0.31 1.29
N SER A 2 -15.29 1.01 1.52
CA SER A 2 -14.05 1.79 1.51
C SER A 2 -13.41 1.70 2.89
N LEU A 3 -12.10 1.44 2.95
CA LEU A 3 -11.32 1.26 4.19
C LEU A 3 -10.60 2.55 4.62
N ASP A 4 -11.02 3.68 4.07
CA ASP A 4 -10.49 5.03 4.23
C ASP A 4 -11.56 6.01 4.78
N LYS A 5 -12.59 5.48 5.44
CA LYS A 5 -13.76 6.27 5.85
C LYS A 5 -13.54 7.19 7.05
N GLU A 6 -12.43 7.04 7.73
CA GLU A 6 -12.12 7.87 8.87
C GLU A 6 -11.08 8.88 8.46
N THR A 7 -11.48 10.14 8.51
CA THR A 7 -10.63 11.29 8.17
C THR A 7 -10.41 12.20 9.37
N ASP A 8 -10.80 11.73 10.57
CA ASP A 8 -10.86 12.55 11.78
C ASP A 8 -9.57 12.45 12.61
N ASP A 9 -8.57 11.69 12.14
CA ASP A 9 -7.23 11.55 12.74
C ASP A 9 -7.24 11.15 14.22
N LEU A 10 -8.18 10.27 14.60
CA LEU A 10 -8.36 9.81 15.99
C LEU A 10 -7.72 8.44 16.26
N GLY A 11 -7.00 7.86 15.32
CA GLY A 11 -6.39 6.53 15.48
C GLY A 11 -7.34 5.37 15.30
N ILE A 12 -8.60 5.59 14.87
CA ILE A 12 -9.44 4.49 14.43
C ILE A 12 -8.84 3.99 13.09
N TYR A 13 -9.17 2.77 12.70
CA TYR A 13 -8.89 2.28 11.35
C TYR A 13 -9.89 1.19 11.00
N ASN A 14 -10.14 1.03 9.70
CA ASN A 14 -11.25 0.19 9.24
C ASN A 14 -10.92 -1.31 9.16
N VAL A 15 -9.66 -1.70 9.34
CA VAL A 15 -9.22 -3.09 9.20
C VAL A 15 -8.02 -3.42 10.08
N GLU A 16 -8.15 -4.46 10.92
CA GLU A 16 -7.03 -4.99 11.72
C GLU A 16 -6.05 -5.78 10.87
N ASN A 17 -6.56 -6.70 10.04
CA ASN A 17 -5.75 -7.59 9.20
C ASN A 17 -6.25 -7.56 7.77
N LEU A 18 -5.39 -7.20 6.82
CA LEU A 18 -5.64 -7.30 5.39
C LEU A 18 -4.64 -8.27 4.74
N SER A 19 -5.14 -9.19 3.93
CA SER A 19 -4.32 -10.13 3.17
C SER A 19 -4.78 -10.15 1.71
N ILE A 20 -3.91 -9.72 0.80
CA ILE A 20 -4.11 -9.82 -0.65
C ILE A 20 -3.05 -10.78 -1.17
N ARG A 21 -3.47 -11.98 -1.60
CA ARG A 21 -2.55 -13.04 -1.98
C ARG A 21 -2.90 -13.69 -3.31
N ASN A 22 -1.88 -14.06 -4.08
CA ASN A 22 -1.99 -14.91 -5.26
C ASN A 22 -3.09 -14.47 -6.24
N SER A 23 -3.24 -13.15 -6.41
CA SER A 23 -4.33 -12.53 -7.16
C SER A 23 -3.83 -11.74 -8.36
N ARG A 24 -4.72 -11.53 -9.33
CA ARG A 24 -4.46 -10.69 -10.50
C ARG A 24 -5.48 -9.55 -10.55
N PHE A 25 -4.97 -8.33 -10.69
CA PHE A 25 -5.75 -7.11 -10.86
C PHE A 25 -5.41 -6.50 -12.22
N THR A 26 -6.41 -6.39 -13.09
CA THR A 26 -6.24 -5.89 -14.46
C THR A 26 -7.28 -4.81 -14.75
N ASP A 27 -6.85 -3.70 -15.34
CA ASP A 27 -7.70 -2.58 -15.77
C ASP A 27 -8.51 -1.92 -14.63
N ILE A 28 -7.98 -1.96 -13.42
CA ILE A 28 -8.61 -1.34 -12.25
C ILE A 28 -8.32 0.16 -12.27
N GLN A 29 -9.36 0.98 -12.38
CA GLN A 29 -9.20 2.44 -12.47
C GLN A 29 -8.74 3.08 -11.14
N GLY A 30 -9.20 2.57 -10.01
CA GLY A 30 -8.82 3.05 -8.67
C GLY A 30 -7.69 2.25 -8.04
N SER A 31 -7.34 2.58 -6.79
CA SER A 31 -6.49 1.72 -5.97
C SER A 31 -7.19 0.40 -5.65
N VAL A 32 -6.44 -0.70 -5.60
CA VAL A 32 -6.93 -2.01 -5.14
C VAL A 32 -7.21 -1.96 -3.64
N ALA A 33 -6.36 -1.28 -2.88
CA ALA A 33 -6.56 -0.99 -1.47
C ALA A 33 -6.14 0.45 -1.16
N ASN A 34 -6.95 1.12 -0.34
CA ASN A 34 -6.66 2.41 0.28
C ASN A 34 -6.90 2.26 1.77
N ILE A 35 -5.82 2.12 2.55
CA ILE A 35 -5.87 1.91 4.00
C ILE A 35 -5.43 3.19 4.67
N TYR A 36 -6.25 3.65 5.61
CA TYR A 36 -6.00 4.86 6.35
C TYR A 36 -6.13 4.60 7.86
N ARG A 37 -5.08 4.96 8.59
CA ARG A 37 -5.07 5.16 10.03
C ARG A 37 -4.42 6.52 10.31
N GLY A 38 -5.24 7.51 10.64
CA GLY A 38 -4.77 8.86 10.96
C GLY A 38 -4.48 9.03 12.45
N GLY A 39 -3.92 10.17 12.83
CA GLY A 39 -3.64 10.52 14.22
C GLY A 39 -2.30 10.01 14.75
N THR A 40 -2.04 10.30 16.02
CA THR A 40 -0.78 9.96 16.73
C THR A 40 -1.00 8.91 17.81
N ASP A 41 -2.15 8.24 17.81
CA ASP A 41 -2.45 7.22 18.79
C ASP A 41 -1.57 5.98 18.56
N GLU A 42 -0.70 5.68 19.52
CA GLU A 42 0.20 4.51 19.55
C GLU A 42 -0.38 3.36 20.37
N SER A 43 -1.63 3.47 20.83
CA SER A 43 -2.26 2.45 21.67
C SER A 43 -2.82 1.25 20.89
N THR A 44 -2.60 1.20 19.57
CA THR A 44 -3.11 0.14 18.69
C THR A 44 -1.98 -0.58 17.96
N PHE A 45 -2.21 -1.85 17.62
CA PHE A 45 -1.20 -2.73 16.99
C PHE A 45 -1.31 -2.79 15.45
N GLY A 46 -2.39 -2.27 14.87
CA GLY A 46 -2.70 -2.39 13.46
C GLY A 46 -2.76 -1.05 12.72
N PRO A 47 -3.04 -1.07 11.40
CA PRO A 47 -3.29 -2.26 10.58
C PRO A 47 -2.06 -3.16 10.37
N ILE A 48 -2.31 -4.46 10.21
CA ILE A 48 -1.37 -5.47 9.71
C ILE A 48 -1.79 -5.85 8.29
N VAL A 49 -0.89 -5.69 7.33
CA VAL A 49 -1.17 -5.86 5.90
C VAL A 49 -0.15 -6.78 5.24
N VAL A 50 -0.64 -7.77 4.49
CA VAL A 50 0.19 -8.63 3.64
C VAL A 50 -0.29 -8.56 2.19
N VAL A 51 0.64 -8.29 1.27
CA VAL A 51 0.45 -8.28 -0.19
C VAL A 51 1.49 -9.20 -0.81
N GLU A 52 1.10 -10.41 -1.19
CA GLU A 52 2.04 -11.48 -1.58
C GLU A 52 1.62 -12.21 -2.86
N GLY A 53 2.53 -12.43 -3.80
CA GLY A 53 2.24 -13.25 -4.99
C GLY A 53 1.25 -12.61 -5.98
N ASN A 54 1.16 -11.28 -6.03
CA ASN A 54 0.13 -10.59 -6.82
C ASN A 54 0.65 -10.03 -8.15
N GLN A 55 -0.26 -9.85 -9.10
CA GLN A 55 0.02 -9.20 -10.38
C GLN A 55 -0.92 -8.02 -10.58
N PHE A 56 -0.36 -6.81 -10.72
CA PHE A 56 -1.08 -5.57 -10.98
C PHE A 56 -0.77 -5.09 -12.40
N THR A 57 -1.77 -4.99 -13.26
CA THR A 57 -1.62 -4.52 -14.64
C THR A 57 -2.62 -3.41 -14.91
N ASN A 58 -2.18 -2.27 -15.45
CA ASN A 58 -3.05 -1.12 -15.75
C ASN A 58 -3.95 -0.73 -14.55
N THR A 59 -3.35 -0.68 -13.37
CA THR A 59 -4.06 -0.51 -12.09
C THR A 59 -3.80 0.86 -11.48
N GLY A 60 -4.84 1.55 -11.03
CA GLY A 60 -4.76 2.84 -10.33
C GLY A 60 -4.57 4.07 -11.22
N LEU A 61 -4.66 3.93 -12.55
CA LEU A 61 -4.40 5.01 -13.52
C LEU A 61 -5.62 5.87 -13.85
N GLY A 62 -6.79 5.59 -13.28
CA GLY A 62 -8.01 6.32 -13.57
C GLY A 62 -7.95 7.78 -13.09
N SER A 63 -8.44 8.72 -13.91
CA SER A 63 -8.41 10.17 -13.59
C SER A 63 -9.18 10.57 -12.32
N ARG A 64 -10.08 9.72 -11.84
CA ARG A 64 -10.83 9.91 -10.58
C ARG A 64 -10.13 9.31 -9.36
N ASN A 65 -9.02 8.57 -9.55
CA ASN A 65 -8.23 8.02 -8.47
C ASN A 65 -7.41 9.12 -7.80
N LYS A 66 -7.95 9.74 -6.75
CA LYS A 66 -7.32 10.88 -6.08
C LYS A 66 -6.02 10.54 -5.35
N THR A 67 -5.82 9.28 -4.96
CA THR A 67 -4.54 8.82 -4.41
C THR A 67 -3.46 8.79 -5.50
N GLY A 68 -3.85 8.59 -6.76
CA GLY A 68 -2.93 8.36 -7.86
C GLY A 68 -2.04 7.14 -7.65
N ALA A 69 -2.48 6.15 -6.84
CA ALA A 69 -1.72 4.97 -6.45
C ALA A 69 -2.48 3.68 -6.78
N SER A 70 -1.77 2.58 -7.03
CA SER A 70 -2.37 1.24 -7.18
C SER A 70 -2.69 0.62 -5.83
N LEU A 71 -1.89 0.91 -4.82
CA LEU A 71 -2.11 0.63 -3.40
C LEU A 71 -1.68 1.85 -2.60
N MET A 72 -2.50 2.26 -1.63
CA MET A 72 -2.22 3.38 -0.72
C MET A 72 -2.30 2.88 0.72
N PHE A 73 -1.20 3.04 1.46
CA PHE A 73 -1.09 2.63 2.86
C PHE A 73 -0.67 3.81 3.72
N HIS A 74 -1.62 4.39 4.45
CA HIS A 74 -1.40 5.45 5.41
C HIS A 74 -1.52 4.90 6.83
N GLY A 75 -0.43 5.00 7.60
CA GLY A 75 -0.40 4.64 9.02
C GLY A 75 -0.49 3.14 9.31
N VAL A 76 -0.13 2.29 8.35
CA VAL A 76 -0.05 0.83 8.55
C VAL A 76 1.14 0.51 9.46
N GLN A 77 0.90 -0.26 10.53
CA GLN A 77 1.90 -0.58 11.55
C GLN A 77 2.79 -1.78 11.19
N ASN A 78 2.26 -2.72 10.40
CA ASN A 78 3.03 -3.84 9.86
C ASN A 78 2.63 -4.11 8.43
N LEU A 79 3.50 -3.79 7.47
CA LEU A 79 3.29 -4.01 6.05
C LEU A 79 4.35 -4.97 5.49
N ARG A 80 3.90 -6.05 4.87
CA ARG A 80 4.74 -6.93 4.05
C ARG A 80 4.23 -6.98 2.62
N VAL A 81 5.08 -6.60 1.68
CA VAL A 81 4.83 -6.73 0.25
C VAL A 81 5.89 -7.66 -0.33
N SER A 82 5.49 -8.77 -0.92
CA SER A 82 6.44 -9.74 -1.46
C SER A 82 6.00 -10.36 -2.79
N ASP A 83 6.98 -10.82 -3.56
CA ASP A 83 6.80 -11.71 -4.71
C ASP A 83 5.71 -11.24 -5.70
N SER A 84 5.66 -9.93 -5.94
CA SER A 84 4.57 -9.29 -6.69
C SER A 84 5.11 -8.45 -7.84
N THR A 85 4.29 -8.30 -8.88
CA THR A 85 4.67 -7.54 -10.08
C THR A 85 3.67 -6.43 -10.38
N TRP A 86 4.18 -5.27 -10.76
CA TRP A 86 3.43 -4.18 -11.36
C TRP A 86 3.85 -4.01 -12.82
N ASP A 87 2.87 -3.88 -13.70
CA ASP A 87 3.05 -3.56 -15.12
C ASP A 87 2.13 -2.39 -15.48
N LYS A 88 2.71 -1.30 -16.01
CA LYS A 88 1.99 -0.09 -16.45
C LYS A 88 0.92 0.34 -15.46
N SER A 89 1.29 0.47 -14.20
CA SER A 89 0.36 0.76 -13.12
C SER A 89 0.77 2.03 -12.37
N ALA A 90 -0.16 2.56 -11.58
CA ALA A 90 0.16 3.57 -10.59
C ALA A 90 1.08 2.97 -9.51
N PRO A 91 1.92 3.78 -8.85
CA PRO A 91 2.88 3.27 -7.87
C PRO A 91 2.19 2.71 -6.62
N LEU A 92 2.97 1.95 -5.84
CA LEU A 92 2.69 1.70 -4.43
C LEU A 92 3.04 2.97 -3.64
N GLU A 93 2.11 3.43 -2.80
CA GLU A 93 2.29 4.63 -1.99
C GLU A 93 2.18 4.34 -0.49
N LEU A 94 3.15 4.85 0.24
CA LEU A 94 3.31 4.71 1.68
C LEU A 94 3.23 6.08 2.34
N HIS A 95 2.48 6.17 3.43
CA HIS A 95 2.55 7.28 4.37
C HIS A 95 2.79 6.71 5.76
N LEU A 96 4.05 6.64 6.15
CA LEU A 96 4.50 6.12 7.43
C LEU A 96 4.20 7.15 8.52
N THR A 97 3.57 6.69 9.61
CA THR A 97 3.24 7.51 10.78
C THR A 97 4.00 6.99 12.01
N ASN A 98 3.74 7.57 13.17
CA ASN A 98 4.39 7.20 14.42
C ASN A 98 4.08 5.75 14.87
N GLY A 99 4.78 5.29 15.91
CA GLY A 99 4.68 3.91 16.43
C GLY A 99 5.73 2.94 15.89
N GLU A 100 6.78 3.44 15.22
CA GLU A 100 7.88 2.63 14.65
C GLU A 100 7.39 1.51 13.71
N PRO A 101 6.64 1.86 12.64
CA PRO A 101 6.02 0.88 11.77
C PRO A 101 7.05 -0.01 11.06
N ILE A 102 6.73 -1.28 10.91
CA ILE A 102 7.58 -2.24 10.20
C ILE A 102 7.05 -2.38 8.77
N THR A 103 7.78 -1.83 7.80
CA THR A 103 7.49 -2.02 6.37
C THR A 103 8.63 -2.76 5.68
N VAL A 104 8.31 -3.89 5.06
CA VAL A 104 9.23 -4.71 4.27
C VAL A 104 8.65 -4.94 2.88
N ILE A 105 9.43 -4.63 1.86
CA ILE A 105 9.07 -4.84 0.46
C ILE A 105 10.18 -5.64 -0.22
N GLU A 106 9.87 -6.86 -0.64
CA GLU A 106 10.88 -7.78 -1.17
C GLU A 106 10.45 -8.49 -2.46
N ASN A 107 11.40 -8.78 -3.35
CA ASN A 107 11.15 -9.51 -4.59
C ASN A 107 10.01 -8.91 -5.44
N VAL A 108 10.06 -7.59 -5.63
CA VAL A 108 9.06 -6.86 -6.41
C VAL A 108 9.67 -6.41 -7.74
N VAL A 109 8.91 -6.56 -8.82
CA VAL A 109 9.26 -6.00 -10.14
C VAL A 109 8.20 -4.99 -10.54
N MET A 110 8.63 -3.78 -10.92
CA MET A 110 7.77 -2.71 -11.39
C MET A 110 8.21 -2.29 -12.79
N THR A 111 7.48 -2.77 -13.81
CA THR A 111 7.74 -2.47 -15.23
C THR A 111 6.84 -1.32 -15.69
N ASP A 112 7.40 -0.33 -16.38
CA ASP A 112 6.67 0.86 -16.85
C ASP A 112 5.81 1.51 -15.74
N THR A 113 6.26 1.39 -14.50
CA THR A 113 5.54 1.77 -13.28
C THR A 113 6.47 2.64 -12.46
N MET A 114 5.95 3.78 -11.96
CA MET A 114 6.74 4.69 -11.14
C MET A 114 7.26 3.98 -9.89
N THR A 115 8.42 4.45 -9.39
CA THR A 115 9.00 3.96 -8.15
C THR A 115 8.04 4.09 -6.97
N ILE A 116 8.30 3.30 -5.92
CA ILE A 116 7.54 3.39 -4.66
C ILE A 116 7.59 4.85 -4.17
N ARG A 117 6.43 5.40 -3.79
CA ARG A 117 6.33 6.73 -3.20
C ARG A 117 6.18 6.61 -1.69
N ALA A 118 6.97 7.36 -0.94
CA ALA A 118 6.90 7.38 0.51
C ALA A 118 7.17 8.80 1.05
N ASN A 119 6.64 9.10 2.24
CA ASN A 119 6.94 10.34 2.97
C ASN A 119 8.24 10.28 3.79
N SER A 120 8.79 9.08 4.00
CA SER A 120 10.08 8.85 4.66
C SER A 120 10.75 7.57 4.13
N ASP A 121 12.05 7.42 4.41
CA ASP A 121 12.85 6.25 4.01
C ASP A 121 12.86 5.13 5.09
N GLU A 122 11.93 5.16 6.04
CA GLU A 122 11.85 4.21 7.18
C GLU A 122 11.20 2.87 6.79
N PHE A 123 11.53 2.36 5.60
CA PHE A 123 11.09 1.06 5.12
C PHE A 123 12.25 0.29 4.50
N ARG A 124 12.18 -1.04 4.57
CA ARG A 124 13.21 -1.92 4.02
C ARG A 124 12.79 -2.44 2.66
N THR A 125 13.68 -2.32 1.68
CA THR A 125 13.55 -2.99 0.38
C THR A 125 14.60 -4.07 0.20
N ASP A 126 14.25 -5.14 -0.49
CA ASP A 126 15.20 -6.16 -0.95
C ASP A 126 14.78 -6.68 -2.33
N ASN A 127 15.69 -6.77 -3.29
CA ASN A 127 15.39 -7.23 -4.66
C ASN A 127 14.14 -6.53 -5.28
N VAL A 128 14.03 -5.22 -5.12
CA VAL A 128 13.02 -4.40 -5.82
C VAL A 128 13.63 -3.87 -7.12
N ARG A 129 13.05 -4.24 -8.25
CA ARG A 129 13.52 -3.90 -9.59
C ARG A 129 12.53 -2.99 -10.30
N TYR A 130 13.06 -2.00 -11.00
CA TYR A 130 12.31 -1.08 -11.85
C TYR A 130 12.77 -1.28 -13.29
N GLU A 131 11.84 -1.59 -14.19
CA GLU A 131 12.09 -1.98 -15.58
C GLU A 131 11.35 -1.08 -16.58
#